data_AF-A0A6M1THW8-F1
#
_entry.id   AF-A0A6M1THW8-F1
#
_cell.length_a   1.000
_cell.length_b   1.000
_cell.length_c   1.000
_cell.angle_alpha   90.00
_cell.angle_beta   90.00
_cell.angle_gamma   90.00
#
_symmetry.space_group_name_H-M   'P 1'
#
loop_
_entity.id
_entity.type
_entity.pdbx_description
1 polymer ?
#
loop_
_entity_poly.entity_id
_entity_poly.type
_entity_poly.pdbx_seq_one_letter_code
_entity_poly.pdbx_strand_id
1 'polypeptide(L)'
;PAAEQSLRQCLETLGQQIDQLTRLIRKHLRSREELRESIKYLSSIPGIGILTIAVVLAETTGFQQFHKISQLISFSGYDVIIRQSGKWAGKPRISKQGSKYIRRAMFMPASAVVRSGTGPTYRLY
;
A
#
# COMPACT_ATOMS: atom_id res chain seq x y z
N PRO A 1 26.57 24.78 -16.85
CA PRO A 1 26.22 26.05 -16.18
C PRO A 1 24.76 26.55 -16.34
N ALA A 2 24.08 26.39 -17.49
CA ALA A 2 22.63 26.67 -17.59
C ALA A 2 21.75 25.40 -17.41
N ALA A 3 22.21 24.26 -17.93
CA ALA A 3 21.49 22.98 -17.82
C ALA A 3 21.30 22.53 -16.36
N GLU A 4 22.30 22.75 -15.50
CA GLU A 4 22.21 22.40 -14.08
C GLU A 4 21.20 23.27 -13.33
N GLN A 5 21.12 24.56 -13.64
CA GLN A 5 20.12 25.47 -13.07
C GLN A 5 18.70 25.06 -13.50
N SER A 6 18.51 24.73 -14.78
CA SER A 6 17.23 24.21 -15.30
C SER A 6 16.83 22.90 -14.61
N LEU A 7 17.78 21.99 -14.38
CA LEU A 7 17.52 20.73 -13.67
C LEU A 7 17.08 20.97 -12.22
N ARG A 8 17.77 21.87 -11.50
CA ARG A 8 17.41 22.22 -10.11
C ARG A 8 16.00 22.82 -10.04
N GLN A 9 15.68 23.73 -10.96
CA GLN A 9 14.34 24.33 -11.01
C GLN A 9 13.24 23.30 -11.34
N CYS A 10 13.55 22.32 -12.18
CA CYS A 10 12.64 21.20 -12.46
C CYS A 10 12.41 20.36 -11.19
N LEU A 11 13.47 20.01 -10.46
CA LEU A 11 13.35 19.26 -9.19
C LEU A 11 12.52 20.01 -8.14
N GLU A 12 12.73 21.32 -7.99
CA GLU A 12 11.93 22.16 -7.08
C GLU A 12 10.46 22.18 -7.47
N THR A 13 10.16 22.37 -8.75
CA THR A 13 8.79 22.39 -9.27
C THR A 13 8.10 21.05 -9.02
N LEU A 14 8.78 19.93 -9.29
CA LEU A 14 8.24 18.60 -9.03
C LEU A 14 8.02 18.36 -7.53
N GLY A 15 8.93 18.82 -6.67
CA GLY A 15 8.76 18.76 -5.22
C GLY A 15 7.50 19.49 -4.74
N GLN A 16 7.30 20.73 -5.20
CA GLN A 16 6.12 21.52 -4.87
C GLN A 16 4.82 20.86 -5.34
N GLN A 17 4.82 20.26 -6.54
CA GLN A 17 3.67 19.53 -7.07
C GLN A 17 3.36 18.28 -6.25
N ILE A 18 4.38 17.52 -5.84
CA ILE A 18 4.21 16.35 -4.96
C ILE A 18 3.58 16.77 -3.63
N ASP A 19 4.04 17.86 -3.03
CA ASP A 19 3.50 18.36 -1.76
C ASP A 19 2.06 18.89 -1.90
N GLN A 20 1.76 19.57 -3.00
CA GLN A 20 0.41 20.01 -3.30
C GLN A 20 -0.54 18.83 -3.46
N LEU A 21 -0.18 17.82 -4.26
CA LEU A 21 -0.99 16.61 -4.46
C LEU A 21 -1.17 15.85 -3.15
N THR A 22 -0.12 15.73 -2.34
CA THR A 22 -0.19 15.06 -1.03
C THR A 22 -1.15 15.79 -0.09
N ARG A 23 -1.18 17.13 -0.10
CA ARG A 23 -2.15 17.93 0.67
C ARG A 23 -3.58 17.72 0.18
N LEU A 24 -3.80 17.69 -1.13
CA LEU A 24 -5.12 17.45 -1.72
C LEU A 24 -5.65 16.05 -1.35
N ILE A 25 -4.81 15.02 -1.44
CA ILE A 25 -5.16 13.65 -1.03
C ILE A 25 -5.57 13.62 0.45
N ARG A 26 -4.78 14.25 1.33
CA ARG A 26 -5.11 14.35 2.77
C ARG A 26 -6.45 15.03 3.00
N LYS A 27 -6.73 16.14 2.29
CA LYS A 27 -7.99 16.88 2.41
C LYS A 27 -9.17 16.02 1.96
N HIS A 28 -9.03 15.32 0.83
CA HIS A 28 -10.07 14.44 0.27
C HIS A 28 -10.40 13.25 1.17
N LEU A 29 -9.38 12.65 1.80
CA LEU A 29 -9.61 11.57 2.77
C LEU A 29 -10.32 12.08 4.03
N ARG A 30 -9.96 13.27 4.52
CA ARG A 30 -10.59 13.87 5.71
C ARG A 30 -12.02 14.32 5.49
N SER A 31 -12.41 14.67 4.26
CA SER A 31 -13.80 15.06 3.95
C SER A 31 -14.77 13.88 3.93
N ARG A 32 -14.28 12.64 3.98
CA ARG A 32 -15.11 11.42 3.95
C ARG A 32 -15.22 10.80 5.33
N GLU A 33 -16.28 11.13 6.05
CA GLU A 33 -16.52 10.64 7.42
C GLU A 33 -16.61 9.10 7.46
N GLU A 34 -17.19 8.48 6.44
CA GLU A 34 -17.29 7.02 6.28
C GLU A 34 -15.94 6.27 6.29
N LEU A 35 -14.83 6.95 5.95
CA LEU A 35 -13.48 6.36 5.93
C LEU A 35 -12.70 6.61 7.22
N ARG A 36 -13.23 7.43 8.13
CA ARG A 36 -12.48 7.93 9.29
C ARG A 36 -11.98 6.81 10.20
N GLU A 37 -12.84 5.84 10.52
CA GLU A 37 -12.46 4.68 11.33
C GLU A 37 -11.42 3.83 10.61
N SER A 38 -11.63 3.52 9.32
CA SER A 38 -10.65 2.76 8.52
C SER A 38 -9.28 3.45 8.46
N ILE A 39 -9.25 4.77 8.29
CA ILE A 39 -8.01 5.57 8.30
C ILE A 39 -7.35 5.50 9.68
N LYS A 40 -8.12 5.61 10.77
CA LYS A 40 -7.60 5.53 12.14
C LYS A 40 -6.98 4.16 12.42
N TYR A 41 -7.66 3.08 12.05
CA TYR A 41 -7.13 1.72 12.20
C TYR A 41 -5.86 1.51 11.38
N LEU A 42 -5.86 1.88 10.10
CA LEU A 42 -4.68 1.72 9.24
C LEU A 42 -3.50 2.59 9.69
N SER A 43 -3.75 3.79 10.22
CA SER A 43 -2.69 4.68 10.73
C SER A 43 -2.06 4.18 12.03
N SER A 44 -2.73 3.28 12.75
CA SER A 44 -2.17 2.66 13.96
C SER A 44 -1.06 1.65 13.65
N ILE A 45 -0.97 1.20 12.40
CA ILE A 45 0.03 0.23 11.96
C ILE A 45 1.38 0.92 11.75
N PRO A 46 2.45 0.49 12.45
CA PRO A 46 3.77 1.07 12.26
C PRO A 46 4.22 1.00 10.80
N GLY A 47 4.74 2.11 10.28
CA GLY A 47 5.26 2.20 8.91
C GLY A 47 4.20 2.41 7.82
N ILE A 48 2.90 2.45 8.16
CA ILE A 48 1.86 2.86 7.20
C ILE A 48 1.74 4.39 7.17
N GLY A 49 1.99 4.98 6.01
CA GLY A 49 1.79 6.41 5.76
C GLY A 49 0.46 6.70 5.05
N ILE A 50 0.05 7.98 5.05
CA ILE A 50 -1.22 8.40 4.45
C ILE A 50 -1.37 8.05 2.97
N LEU A 51 -0.27 8.04 2.21
CA LEU A 51 -0.30 7.66 0.78
C LEU A 51 -0.59 6.17 0.60
N THR A 52 -0.01 5.32 1.46
CA THR A 52 -0.33 3.88 1.48
C THR A 52 -1.80 3.67 1.83
N ILE A 53 -2.30 4.38 2.84
CA ILE A 53 -3.72 4.33 3.23
C ILE A 53 -4.62 4.74 2.06
N ALA A 54 -4.28 5.85 1.38
CA ALA A 54 -5.03 6.33 0.23
C ALA A 54 -5.10 5.26 -0.88
N VAL A 55 -3.98 4.63 -1.21
CA VAL A 55 -3.93 3.58 -2.24
C VAL A 55 -4.75 2.36 -1.82
N VAL A 56 -4.58 1.88 -0.58
CA VAL A 56 -5.32 0.71 -0.09
C VAL A 56 -6.82 0.97 -0.08
N LEU A 57 -7.27 2.11 0.43
CA LEU A 57 -8.69 2.46 0.48
C LEU A 57 -9.28 2.69 -0.91
N ALA A 58 -8.52 3.29 -1.83
CA ALA A 58 -8.97 3.48 -3.21
C ALA A 58 -9.11 2.14 -3.94
N GLU A 59 -8.11 1.27 -3.85
CA GLU A 59 -8.12 -0.04 -4.52
C GLU A 59 -9.18 -0.99 -3.95
N THR A 60 -9.51 -0.86 -2.67
CA THR A 60 -10.49 -1.72 -1.99
C THR A 60 -11.89 -1.12 -1.90
N THR A 61 -12.08 0.11 -2.40
CA THR A 61 -13.32 0.88 -2.20
C THR A 61 -13.73 0.91 -0.73
N GLY A 62 -12.78 1.25 0.14
CA GLY A 62 -12.98 1.30 1.60
C GLY A 62 -13.36 -0.06 2.22
N PHE A 63 -12.90 -1.16 1.63
CA PHE A 63 -13.19 -2.55 2.02
C PHE A 63 -14.65 -3.01 1.83
N GLN A 64 -15.52 -2.21 1.22
CA GLN A 64 -16.96 -2.51 1.09
C GLN A 64 -17.27 -3.79 0.32
N GLN A 65 -16.37 -4.21 -0.57
CA GLN A 65 -16.56 -5.38 -1.45
C GLN A 65 -16.00 -6.69 -0.89
N PHE A 66 -15.42 -6.67 0.32
CA PHE A 66 -14.77 -7.84 0.91
C PHE A 66 -15.57 -8.35 2.11
N HIS A 67 -15.94 -9.63 2.07
CA HIS A 67 -16.65 -10.30 3.16
C HIS A 67 -15.75 -11.27 3.93
N LYS A 68 -14.61 -11.64 3.36
CA LYS A 68 -13.62 -12.53 3.96
C LYS A 68 -12.20 -12.00 3.73
N ILE A 69 -11.33 -12.17 4.72
CA ILE A 69 -9.91 -11.78 4.65
C ILE A 69 -9.21 -12.49 3.47
N SER A 70 -9.55 -13.75 3.18
CA SER A 70 -8.99 -14.50 2.05
C SER A 70 -9.26 -13.85 0.69
N GLN A 71 -10.41 -13.20 0.51
CA GLN A 71 -10.71 -12.46 -0.72
C GLN A 71 -9.78 -11.25 -0.87
N LEU A 72 -9.51 -10.54 0.22
CA LEU A 72 -8.57 -9.41 0.21
C LEU A 72 -7.12 -9.85 -0.04
N ILE A 73 -6.70 -10.99 0.52
CA ILE A 73 -5.37 -11.57 0.28
C ILE A 73 -5.21 -11.96 -1.20
N SER A 74 -6.21 -12.62 -1.78
CA SER A 74 -6.20 -12.98 -3.20
C SER A 74 -6.25 -11.74 -4.10
N PHE A 75 -7.10 -10.76 -3.77
CA PHE A 75 -7.21 -9.50 -4.50
C PHE A 75 -5.93 -8.68 -4.45
N SER A 76 -5.19 -8.70 -3.34
CA SER A 76 -3.86 -8.05 -3.27
C SER A 76 -2.77 -8.90 -3.95
N GLY A 77 -3.02 -10.18 -4.22
CA GLY A 77 -2.09 -11.09 -4.89
C GLY A 77 -0.94 -11.55 -3.99
N TYR A 78 -1.17 -11.56 -2.67
CA TYR A 78 -0.26 -12.08 -1.64
C TYR A 78 -0.51 -13.56 -1.33
N ASP A 79 -1.54 -14.16 -1.91
CA ASP A 79 -1.79 -15.59 -1.89
C ASP A 79 -0.62 -16.37 -2.51
N VAL A 80 -0.34 -17.56 -1.98
CA VAL A 80 0.75 -18.43 -2.44
C VAL A 80 0.19 -19.40 -3.47
N ILE A 81 0.82 -19.44 -4.65
CA ILE A 81 0.54 -20.42 -5.70
C ILE A 81 1.59 -21.53 -5.63
N ILE A 82 1.10 -22.76 -5.58
CA ILE A 82 1.88 -23.97 -5.73
C ILE A 82 1.60 -24.52 -7.13
N ARG A 83 2.66 -24.73 -7.92
CA ARG A 83 2.55 -25.39 -9.24
C ARG A 83 3.12 -26.79 -9.12
N GLN A 84 2.24 -27.78 -9.15
CA GLN A 84 2.61 -29.18 -9.08
C GLN A 84 1.93 -29.94 -10.22
N SER A 85 2.68 -30.83 -10.85
CA SER A 85 2.19 -31.88 -11.74
C SER A 85 2.66 -33.24 -11.21
N GLY A 86 2.12 -34.33 -11.73
CA GLY A 86 2.54 -35.68 -11.32
C GLY A 86 4.04 -35.98 -11.54
N LYS A 87 4.76 -35.16 -12.33
CA LYS A 87 6.19 -35.32 -12.61
C LYS A 87 7.08 -34.21 -12.03
N TRP A 88 6.49 -33.12 -11.52
CA TRP A 88 7.26 -31.95 -11.10
C TRP A 88 6.54 -31.17 -10.01
N ALA A 89 7.27 -30.83 -8.94
CA ALA A 89 6.81 -29.92 -7.90
C ALA A 89 7.69 -28.66 -7.91
N GLY A 90 7.07 -27.52 -8.25
CA GLY A 90 7.74 -26.23 -8.24
C GLY A 90 7.80 -25.60 -6.85
N LYS A 91 8.73 -24.66 -6.65
CA LYS A 91 8.79 -23.86 -5.43
C LYS A 91 7.52 -23.00 -5.28
N PRO A 92 6.92 -22.92 -4.08
CA PRO A 92 5.83 -22.00 -3.82
C PRO A 92 6.26 -20.56 -4.07
N ARG A 93 5.36 -19.76 -4.66
CA ARG A 93 5.59 -18.33 -4.94
C ARG A 93 4.31 -17.54 -4.71
N ILE A 94 4.42 -16.25 -4.41
CA ILE A 94 3.26 -15.38 -4.40
C ILE A 94 2.59 -15.32 -5.79
N SER A 95 1.28 -15.15 -5.80
CA SER A 95 0.43 -15.18 -6.99
C SER A 95 0.72 -14.07 -7.98
N LYS A 96 0.86 -12.84 -7.47
CA LYS A 96 1.00 -11.60 -8.26
C LYS A 96 -0.17 -11.30 -9.21
N GLN A 97 -1.27 -12.07 -9.18
CA GLN A 97 -2.45 -11.85 -10.04
C GLN A 97 -3.35 -10.69 -9.55
N GLY A 98 -3.26 -10.32 -8.28
CA GLY A 98 -4.02 -9.22 -7.69
C GLY A 98 -3.48 -7.81 -7.96
N SER A 99 -3.98 -6.81 -7.25
CA SER A 99 -3.60 -5.40 -7.34
C SER A 99 -2.10 -5.19 -7.12
N LYS A 100 -1.41 -4.82 -8.21
CA LYS A 100 -0.01 -4.39 -8.19
C LYS A 100 0.19 -3.11 -7.37
N TYR A 101 -0.85 -2.28 -7.24
CA TYR A 101 -0.79 -1.01 -6.51
C TYR A 101 -0.74 -1.24 -5.01
N ILE A 102 -1.59 -2.13 -4.48
CA ILE A 102 -1.53 -2.54 -3.07
C ILE A 102 -0.17 -3.16 -2.77
N ARG A 103 0.32 -4.09 -3.62
CA ARG A 103 1.62 -4.71 -3.40
C ARG A 103 2.77 -3.71 -3.35
N ARG A 104 2.76 -2.73 -4.26
CA ARG A 104 3.77 -1.67 -4.30
C ARG A 104 3.68 -0.77 -3.07
N ALA A 105 2.47 -0.36 -2.70
CA ALA A 105 2.24 0.54 -1.56
C ALA A 105 2.61 -0.10 -0.21
N MET A 106 2.45 -1.43 -0.08
CA MET A 106 2.69 -2.18 1.16
C MET A 106 4.13 -2.67 1.32
N PHE A 107 4.97 -2.60 0.27
CA PHE A 107 6.37 -3.06 0.34
C PHE A 107 7.20 -2.32 1.41
N MET A 108 7.15 -0.98 1.41
CA MET A 108 7.89 -0.17 2.38
C MET A 108 7.35 -0.31 3.81
N PRO A 109 6.02 -0.24 4.06
CA PRO A 109 5.45 -0.54 5.38
C PRO A 109 5.83 -1.92 5.91
N ALA A 110 5.72 -2.97 5.09
CA ALA A 110 6.10 -4.32 5.51
C ALA A 110 7.57 -4.40 5.91
N SER A 111 8.45 -3.77 5.12
CA SER A 111 9.88 -3.70 5.43
C SER A 111 10.17 -2.91 6.73
N ALA A 112 9.39 -1.85 7.00
CA ALA A 112 9.51 -1.08 8.23
C ALA A 112 9.14 -1.91 9.45
N VAL A 113 8.03 -2.65 9.40
CA VAL A 113 7.57 -3.54 10.49
C VAL A 113 8.60 -4.64 10.80
N VAL A 114 9.16 -5.27 9.76
CA VAL A 114 10.20 -6.30 9.95
C VAL A 114 11.44 -5.72 10.63
N ARG A 115 11.83 -4.49 10.27
CA ARG A 115 12.99 -3.81 10.87
C ARG A 115 12.76 -3.29 12.28
N SER A 116 11.54 -2.88 12.62
CA SER A 116 11.23 -2.32 13.94
C SER A 116 11.16 -3.38 15.05
N GLY A 117 11.32 -4.66 14.73
CA GLY A 117 11.36 -5.75 15.72
C GLY A 117 10.03 -5.98 16.44
N THR A 118 8.94 -5.33 16.01
CA THR A 118 7.62 -5.35 16.67
C THR A 118 6.87 -6.68 16.54
N GLY A 119 7.50 -7.71 15.98
CA GLY A 119 6.86 -8.98 15.66
C GLY A 119 5.70 -8.82 14.68
N PRO A 120 5.01 -9.92 14.35
CA PRO A 120 3.76 -9.84 13.60
C PRO A 120 2.74 -9.08 14.43
N THR A 121 1.96 -8.20 13.81
CA THR A 121 0.96 -7.37 14.49
C THR A 121 -0.29 -8.18 14.86
N TYR A 122 -0.12 -9.26 15.65
CA TYR A 122 -1.20 -10.14 16.11
C TYR A 122 -2.28 -9.40 16.89
N ARG A 123 -1.92 -8.29 17.55
CA ARG A 123 -2.87 -7.41 18.27
C ARG A 123 -3.93 -6.78 17.34
N LEU A 124 -3.70 -6.76 16.04
CA LEU A 124 -4.63 -6.20 15.05
C LEU A 124 -5.56 -7.25 14.43
N TYR A 125 -5.41 -8.52 14.79
CA TYR A 125 -6.26 -9.64 14.31
C TYR A 125 -7.39 -9.95 15.29
#